data_AF-A0A2W7BNX5-F1
#
_entry.id   AF-A0A2W7BNX5-F1
#
_cell.length_a   1.000
_cell.length_b   1.000
_cell.length_c   1.000
_cell.angle_alpha   90.00
_cell.angle_beta   90.00
_cell.angle_gamma   90.00
#
_symmetry.space_group_name_H-M   'P 1'
#
loop_
_entity.id
_entity.type
_entity.pdbx_description
1 polymer ?
#
loop_
_entity_poly.entity_id
_entity_poly.type
_entity_poly.pdbx_seq_one_letter_code
_entity_poly.pdbx_strand_id
1 'polypeptide(L)'
;MDVPSTLMNPFLFFLCSHLKLRSLRQLSLSKGDRGFVLPLVIMIGLVLIVASLGIMASSQNSQKNTIAQKSTAEGLAIAETGITRILDLINQNRYISMLPDCVSRNSSTGACNDASTSPVPKSWATITSFPSVTVCGSAGSPSEVQAVASTQSWVNVNGSNTQYRLVNYQYSPTIGVAPGTASLTIEGRINNGSPSNSTSRLEVQIPVEPGPLLTEGIPGVWLVNGSTGNNNKIQGDTLINDCTVTQAQLDAMNTNTIIGNDPITGQPYEAKYTAMTFPDLPTKPSPFLNTLNLPNNTSGMITLPCLTTPCAYSTTPTVADRANANGVYEYSANNIKLQTGSSKLIITPGQKVTIYLDGEIDGNTEMVHNCTGVTGCKPTNFQIYGYAQKTTSPNFTPQICLIGNNELEAFIYAKEYTVGVGGTGVFRGTIWADAWSTSGGCGSNTSNIVVEQSARWSDLGLQPKNTPPLLRNISSWQRKQR
;
A
#
# COMPACT_ATOMS: atom_id res chain seq x y z
N MET A 1 -47.18 47.15 7.58
CA MET A 1 -46.53 46.53 6.42
C MET A 1 -46.34 45.06 6.73
N ASP A 2 -47.38 44.32 6.33
CA ASP A 2 -47.39 42.95 5.79
C ASP A 2 -46.52 41.86 6.43
N VAL A 3 -47.23 41.02 7.18
CA VAL A 3 -46.94 39.59 7.35
C VAL A 3 -47.75 38.84 6.30
N PRO A 4 -47.18 37.89 5.52
CA PRO A 4 -47.97 36.91 4.81
C PRO A 4 -48.05 35.59 5.59
N SER A 5 -49.28 35.11 5.60
CA SER A 5 -49.85 33.92 6.22
C SER A 5 -49.60 32.63 5.42
N THR A 6 -49.26 31.57 6.16
CA THR A 6 -49.71 30.17 6.04
C THR A 6 -50.41 29.72 4.75
N LEU A 7 -49.75 28.81 4.03
CA LEU A 7 -50.29 27.98 2.95
C LEU A 7 -51.22 26.89 3.51
N MET A 8 -52.48 26.94 3.08
CA MET A 8 -53.52 25.95 3.36
C MET A 8 -53.63 24.95 2.19
N ASN A 9 -53.89 23.70 2.55
CA ASN A 9 -53.86 22.46 1.77
C ASN A 9 -54.90 22.43 0.60
N PRO A 10 -54.53 22.06 -0.65
CA PRO A 10 -55.40 22.19 -1.84
C PRO A 10 -56.43 21.06 -2.06
N PHE A 11 -56.55 20.07 -1.18
CA PHE A 11 -57.43 18.93 -1.42
C PHE A 11 -58.93 19.18 -1.19
N LEU A 12 -59.31 20.27 -0.52
CA LEU A 12 -60.72 20.61 -0.27
C LEU A 12 -61.40 21.37 -1.42
N PHE A 13 -60.65 21.85 -2.42
CA PHE A 13 -61.18 22.66 -3.51
C PHE A 13 -61.66 21.87 -4.73
N PHE A 14 -61.29 20.60 -4.87
CA PHE A 14 -61.60 19.82 -6.08
C PHE A 14 -62.93 19.07 -6.04
N LEU A 15 -63.53 18.84 -4.86
CA LEU A 15 -64.83 18.16 -4.77
C LEU A 15 -66.06 19.08 -4.85
N CYS A 16 -65.87 20.41 -4.80
CA CYS A 16 -66.99 21.37 -4.75
C CYS A 16 -67.21 22.15 -6.07
N SER A 17 -66.44 21.91 -7.14
CA SER A 17 -66.48 22.73 -8.37
C SER A 17 -67.10 22.06 -9.61
N HIS A 18 -67.55 20.80 -9.53
CA HIS A 18 -68.20 20.11 -10.67
C HIS A 18 -69.70 19.76 -10.49
N LEU A 19 -70.32 20.13 -9.37
CA LEU A 19 -71.79 20.14 -9.24
C LEU A 19 -72.37 21.44 -9.83
N LYS A 20 -72.25 21.60 -11.15
CA LYS A 20 -73.04 22.57 -11.91
C LYS A 20 -74.48 22.05 -11.98
N LEU A 21 -75.29 22.47 -11.01
CA LEU A 21 -76.75 22.54 -11.11
C LEU A 21 -77.14 23.29 -12.39
N ARG A 22 -77.46 22.56 -13.47
CA ARG A 22 -78.29 23.04 -14.57
C ARG A 22 -78.91 21.84 -15.27
N SER A 23 -80.16 21.55 -14.92
CA SER A 23 -81.18 20.77 -15.66
C SER A 23 -81.99 19.85 -14.73
N LEU A 24 -82.65 20.43 -13.72
CA LEU A 24 -83.87 19.85 -13.17
C LEU A 24 -85.05 20.56 -13.84
N ARG A 25 -85.50 20.03 -14.98
CA ARG A 25 -86.87 20.19 -15.46
C ARG A 25 -87.18 19.03 -16.41
N GLN A 26 -88.31 18.38 -16.10
CA GLN A 26 -89.01 17.34 -16.88
C GLN A 26 -88.53 15.90 -16.70
N LEU A 27 -88.76 15.36 -15.50
CA LEU A 27 -89.35 14.02 -15.39
C LEU A 27 -90.82 14.22 -15.01
N SER A 28 -91.67 14.27 -16.03
CA SER A 28 -93.12 14.19 -15.86
C SER A 28 -93.45 12.79 -15.32
N LEU A 29 -93.91 12.76 -14.07
CA LEU A 29 -94.44 11.57 -13.42
C LEU A 29 -95.75 11.18 -14.12
N SER A 30 -95.68 10.23 -15.05
CA SER A 30 -96.87 9.49 -15.49
C SER A 30 -97.36 8.65 -14.30
N LYS A 31 -98.66 8.73 -13.99
CA LYS A 31 -99.32 7.83 -13.04
C LYS A 31 -99.32 6.43 -13.63
N GLY A 32 -98.38 5.60 -13.19
CA GLY A 32 -98.33 4.17 -13.47
C GLY A 32 -96.96 3.63 -13.08
N ASP A 33 -96.94 2.57 -12.27
CA ASP A 33 -95.78 1.73 -11.93
C ASP A 33 -94.79 2.25 -10.86
N ARG A 34 -95.29 2.30 -9.62
CA ARG A 34 -94.51 2.45 -8.37
C ARG A 34 -93.71 1.20 -7.97
N GLY A 35 -93.30 0.34 -8.91
CA GLY A 35 -92.69 -0.97 -8.60
C GLY A 35 -91.18 -1.13 -8.86
N PHE A 36 -90.56 -0.29 -9.70
CA PHE A 36 -89.26 -0.65 -10.31
C PHE A 36 -88.10 0.33 -10.09
N VAL A 37 -88.31 1.43 -9.34
CA VAL A 37 -87.25 2.42 -9.06
C VAL A 37 -86.34 1.98 -7.91
N LEU A 38 -86.88 1.26 -6.93
CA LEU A 38 -86.12 0.79 -5.76
C LEU A 38 -84.95 -0.15 -6.14
N PRO A 39 -85.13 -1.17 -7.01
CA PRO A 39 -84.04 -2.07 -7.40
C PRO A 39 -82.96 -1.36 -8.23
N LEU A 40 -83.33 -0.38 -9.07
CA LEU A 40 -82.40 0.35 -9.92
C LEU A 40 -81.42 1.20 -9.09
N VAL A 41 -81.92 1.90 -8.07
CA VAL A 41 -81.09 2.72 -7.16
C VAL A 41 -80.18 1.83 -6.31
N ILE A 42 -80.67 0.66 -5.88
CA ILE A 42 -79.86 -0.33 -5.14
C ILE A 42 -78.73 -0.88 -6.03
N MET A 43 -79.00 -1.19 -7.30
CA MET A 43 -77.99 -1.70 -8.24
C MET A 43 -76.91 -0.66 -8.56
N ILE A 44 -77.30 0.60 -8.79
CA ILE A 44 -76.34 1.69 -9.03
C ILE A 44 -75.49 1.97 -7.79
N GLY A 45 -76.10 1.95 -6.59
CA GLY A 45 -75.37 2.10 -5.33
C GLY A 45 -74.36 0.98 -5.09
N LEU A 46 -74.72 -0.26 -5.42
CA LEU A 46 -73.85 -1.42 -5.24
C LEU A 46 -72.64 -1.40 -6.21
N VAL A 47 -72.84 -0.95 -7.45
CA VAL A 47 -71.74 -0.77 -8.42
C VAL A 47 -70.76 0.31 -7.98
N LEU A 48 -71.24 1.42 -7.42
CA LEU A 48 -70.38 2.49 -6.89
C LEU A 48 -69.58 2.03 -5.66
N ILE A 49 -70.15 1.17 -4.80
CA ILE A 49 -69.45 0.59 -3.66
C ILE A 49 -68.34 -0.37 -4.14
N VAL A 50 -68.59 -1.23 -5.12
CA VAL A 50 -67.57 -2.13 -5.67
C VAL A 50 -66.43 -1.35 -6.36
N ALA A 51 -66.76 -0.30 -7.12
CA ALA A 51 -65.76 0.56 -7.76
C ALA A 51 -64.88 1.31 -6.74
N SER A 52 -65.48 1.83 -5.67
CA SER A 52 -64.74 2.52 -4.60
C SER A 52 -63.86 1.59 -3.79
N LEU A 53 -64.31 0.35 -3.50
CA LEU A 53 -63.48 -0.68 -2.87
C LEU A 53 -62.29 -1.08 -3.75
N GLY A 54 -62.48 -1.16 -5.07
CA GLY A 54 -61.39 -1.42 -6.02
C GLY A 54 -60.30 -0.36 -6.01
N ILE A 55 -60.69 0.93 -6.00
CA ILE A 55 -59.75 2.07 -5.93
C ILE A 55 -59.02 2.12 -4.58
N MET A 56 -59.70 1.77 -3.48
CA MET A 56 -59.07 1.67 -2.16
C MET A 56 -58.07 0.52 -2.09
N ALA A 57 -58.40 -0.64 -2.66
CA ALA A 57 -57.50 -1.79 -2.72
C ALA A 57 -56.24 -1.50 -3.54
N SER A 58 -56.37 -0.83 -4.69
CA SER A 58 -55.21 -0.43 -5.51
C SER A 58 -54.35 0.65 -4.85
N SER A 59 -54.98 1.57 -4.11
CA SER A 59 -54.28 2.64 -3.35
C SER A 59 -53.43 2.05 -2.23
N GLN A 60 -53.98 1.12 -1.43
CA GLN A 60 -53.24 0.44 -0.37
C GLN A 60 -52.08 -0.39 -0.92
N ASN A 61 -52.27 -1.06 -2.06
CA ASN A 61 -51.20 -1.82 -2.72
C ASN A 61 -50.09 -0.90 -3.24
N SER A 62 -50.45 0.24 -3.84
CA SER A 62 -49.50 1.24 -4.32
C SER A 62 -48.70 1.86 -3.16
N GLN A 63 -49.38 2.20 -2.07
CA GLN A 63 -48.75 2.75 -0.86
C GLN A 63 -47.78 1.75 -0.23
N LYS A 64 -48.15 0.46 -0.13
CA LYS A 64 -47.26 -0.61 0.35
C LYS A 64 -46.01 -0.75 -0.52
N ASN A 65 -46.19 -0.71 -1.85
CA ASN A 65 -45.07 -0.81 -2.79
C ASN A 65 -44.14 0.41 -2.71
N THR A 66 -44.67 1.63 -2.62
CA THR A 66 -43.86 2.85 -2.47
C THR A 66 -43.12 2.88 -1.13
N ILE A 67 -43.75 2.45 -0.04
CA ILE A 67 -43.11 2.34 1.27
C ILE A 67 -42.00 1.27 1.24
N ALA A 68 -42.26 0.12 0.64
CA ALA A 68 -41.26 -0.94 0.49
C ALA A 68 -40.07 -0.47 -0.37
N GLN A 69 -40.33 0.19 -1.50
CA GLN A 69 -39.28 0.75 -2.37
C GLN A 69 -38.45 1.83 -1.66
N LYS A 70 -39.11 2.74 -0.93
CA LYS A 70 -38.42 3.76 -0.12
C LYS A 70 -37.54 3.11 0.95
N SER A 71 -38.09 2.14 1.68
CA SER A 71 -37.39 1.41 2.73
C SER A 71 -36.17 0.64 2.18
N THR A 72 -36.30 0.03 0.99
CA THR A 72 -35.17 -0.61 0.29
C THR A 72 -34.13 0.41 -0.17
N ALA A 73 -34.53 1.58 -0.72
CA ALA A 73 -33.59 2.62 -1.12
C ALA A 73 -32.80 3.19 0.07
N GLU A 74 -33.46 3.40 1.20
CA GLU A 74 -32.80 3.81 2.45
C GLU A 74 -31.86 2.72 2.99
N GLY A 75 -32.28 1.44 2.96
CA GLY A 75 -31.43 0.32 3.32
C GLY A 75 -30.18 0.21 2.43
N LEU A 76 -30.30 0.54 1.14
CA LEU A 76 -29.19 0.60 0.19
C LEU A 76 -28.21 1.72 0.56
N ALA A 77 -28.70 2.94 0.79
CA ALA A 77 -27.86 4.08 1.18
C ALA A 77 -27.04 3.81 2.45
N ILE A 78 -27.61 3.05 3.39
CA ILE A 78 -26.91 2.60 4.60
C ILE A 78 -25.85 1.56 4.28
N ALA A 79 -26.13 0.61 3.39
CA ALA A 79 -25.13 -0.36 2.93
C ALA A 79 -23.96 0.34 2.22
N GLU A 80 -24.23 1.37 1.40
CA GLU A 80 -23.21 2.22 0.77
C GLU A 80 -22.36 2.97 1.80
N THR A 81 -22.99 3.52 2.84
CA THR A 81 -22.27 4.14 3.97
C THR A 81 -21.37 3.13 4.68
N GLY A 82 -21.85 1.90 4.87
CA GLY A 82 -21.07 0.80 5.45
C GLY A 82 -19.87 0.43 4.59
N ILE A 83 -20.03 0.37 3.25
CA ILE A 83 -18.93 0.16 2.31
C ILE A 83 -17.87 1.25 2.48
N THR A 84 -18.26 2.53 2.51
CA THR A 84 -17.31 3.64 2.69
C THR A 84 -16.55 3.55 4.01
N ARG A 85 -17.20 3.21 5.12
CA ARG A 85 -16.54 3.04 6.43
C ARG A 85 -15.54 1.88 6.44
N ILE A 86 -15.89 0.74 5.82
CA ILE A 86 -14.97 -0.39 5.72
C ILE A 86 -13.81 -0.09 4.76
N LEU A 87 -14.05 0.60 3.66
CA LEU A 87 -12.98 1.05 2.76
C LEU A 87 -12.02 2.01 3.46
N ASP A 88 -12.53 2.92 4.30
CA ASP A 88 -11.69 3.80 5.12
C ASP A 88 -10.81 3.00 6.09
N LEU A 89 -11.39 2.00 6.78
CA LEU A 89 -10.65 1.08 7.64
C LEU A 89 -9.53 0.32 6.88
N ILE A 90 -9.82 -0.15 5.66
CA ILE A 90 -8.84 -0.81 4.79
C ILE A 90 -7.79 0.20 4.30
N ASN A 91 -8.18 1.44 3.99
CA ASN A 91 -7.25 2.49 3.55
C ASN A 91 -6.25 2.86 4.65
N GLN A 92 -6.71 2.91 5.91
CA GLN A 92 -5.88 3.12 7.08
C GLN A 92 -4.95 1.93 7.35
N ASN A 93 -5.38 0.71 7.01
CA ASN A 93 -4.65 -0.53 7.25
C ASN A 93 -4.47 -1.33 5.94
N ARG A 94 -3.73 -0.79 4.96
CA ARG A 94 -3.67 -1.33 3.58
C ARG A 94 -3.39 -2.84 3.51
N TYR A 95 -2.56 -3.39 4.40
CA TYR A 95 -2.25 -4.82 4.43
C TYR A 95 -3.47 -5.74 4.62
N ILE A 96 -4.53 -5.27 5.30
CA ILE A 96 -5.74 -6.08 5.50
C ILE A 96 -6.50 -6.30 4.19
N SER A 97 -6.22 -5.50 3.15
CA SER A 97 -6.85 -5.64 1.85
C SER A 97 -6.57 -7.00 1.18
N MET A 98 -5.43 -7.61 1.50
CA MET A 98 -5.00 -8.91 0.96
C MET A 98 -5.42 -10.09 1.85
N LEU A 99 -6.13 -9.83 2.95
CA LEU A 99 -6.55 -10.84 3.93
C LEU A 99 -8.07 -10.92 3.96
N PRO A 100 -8.67 -12.11 4.03
CA PRO A 100 -10.12 -12.23 4.24
C PRO A 100 -10.53 -11.72 5.64
N ASP A 101 -11.80 -11.36 5.82
CA ASP A 101 -12.30 -11.03 7.17
C ASP A 101 -12.28 -12.27 8.08
N CYS A 102 -12.69 -13.41 7.54
CA CYS A 102 -12.67 -14.71 8.21
C CYS A 102 -12.55 -15.85 7.18
N VAL A 103 -11.72 -16.84 7.45
CA VAL A 103 -11.60 -18.06 6.62
C VAL A 103 -12.67 -19.08 7.01
N SER A 104 -12.85 -19.30 8.31
CA SER A 104 -13.80 -20.27 8.87
C SER A 104 -14.80 -19.59 9.79
N ARG A 105 -16.01 -19.33 9.27
CA ARG A 105 -17.09 -18.70 10.04
C ARG A 105 -18.10 -19.72 10.52
N ASN A 106 -18.50 -19.64 11.80
CA ASN A 106 -19.58 -20.44 12.36
C ASN A 106 -20.92 -20.02 11.73
N SER A 107 -21.59 -20.94 11.05
CA SER A 107 -22.87 -20.67 10.38
C SER A 107 -24.03 -20.35 11.33
N SER A 108 -23.96 -20.78 12.59
CA SER A 108 -25.02 -20.59 13.59
C SER A 108 -24.85 -19.31 14.40
N THR A 109 -23.62 -18.92 14.73
CA THR A 109 -23.33 -17.74 15.58
C THR A 109 -22.77 -16.55 14.80
N GLY A 110 -22.34 -16.73 13.56
CA GLY A 110 -21.61 -15.73 12.79
C GLY A 110 -20.20 -15.45 13.31
N ALA A 111 -19.76 -16.14 14.37
CA ALA A 111 -18.44 -15.96 14.97
C ALA A 111 -17.34 -16.47 14.04
N CYS A 112 -16.21 -15.76 14.00
CA CYS A 112 -15.03 -16.26 13.31
C CYS A 112 -14.28 -17.28 14.17
N ASN A 113 -14.01 -18.47 13.63
CA ASN A 113 -13.33 -19.57 14.31
C ASN A 113 -11.84 -19.67 13.93
N ASP A 114 -11.31 -18.67 13.24
CA ASP A 114 -9.92 -18.67 12.82
C ASP A 114 -8.99 -18.65 14.04
N ALA A 115 -8.05 -19.59 14.08
CA ALA A 115 -6.99 -19.61 15.07
C ALA A 115 -5.76 -18.88 14.53
N SER A 116 -5.13 -18.06 15.38
CA SER A 116 -3.82 -17.48 15.07
C SER A 116 -2.79 -18.60 14.92
N THR A 117 -2.28 -18.80 13.71
CA THR A 117 -1.05 -19.55 13.48
C THR A 117 0.04 -18.55 13.12
N SER A 118 0.91 -18.24 14.08
CA SER A 118 2.13 -17.44 13.87
C SER A 118 2.97 -18.04 12.72
N PRO A 119 3.59 -17.25 11.82
CA PRO A 119 3.83 -15.80 11.92
C PRO A 119 3.02 -14.91 10.96
N VAL A 120 2.10 -15.44 10.16
CA VAL A 120 1.31 -14.64 9.19
C VAL A 120 -0.17 -14.72 9.53
N PRO A 121 -0.86 -13.58 9.80
CA PRO A 121 -2.28 -13.58 10.08
C PRO A 121 -3.06 -14.11 8.87
N LYS A 122 -3.99 -15.03 9.12
CA LYS A 122 -4.81 -15.67 8.07
C LYS A 122 -6.04 -14.86 7.69
N SER A 123 -6.47 -13.97 8.57
CA SER A 123 -7.69 -13.18 8.44
C SER A 123 -7.70 -11.97 9.37
N TRP A 124 -8.62 -11.04 9.17
CA TRP A 124 -8.80 -9.85 10.02
C TRP A 124 -9.04 -10.22 11.49
N ALA A 125 -9.79 -11.30 11.75
CA ALA A 125 -10.10 -11.77 13.09
C ALA A 125 -8.88 -12.27 13.88
N THR A 126 -7.80 -12.67 13.20
CA THR A 126 -6.58 -13.22 13.82
C THR A 126 -5.40 -12.25 13.82
N ILE A 127 -5.57 -11.04 13.29
CA ILE A 127 -4.52 -10.02 13.27
C ILE A 127 -4.25 -9.55 14.70
N THR A 128 -3.12 -9.94 15.27
CA THR A 128 -2.66 -9.45 16.59
C THR A 128 -1.81 -8.18 16.47
N SER A 129 -1.26 -7.93 15.29
CA SER A 129 -0.54 -6.72 14.90
C SER A 129 -0.66 -6.54 13.40
N PHE A 130 -0.83 -5.31 12.94
CA PHE A 130 -0.64 -5.01 11.52
C PHE A 130 0.86 -5.05 11.21
N PRO A 131 1.30 -5.57 10.05
CA PRO A 131 2.52 -5.08 9.44
C PRO A 131 2.29 -3.58 9.28
N SER A 132 2.97 -2.79 10.09
CA SER A 132 2.73 -1.36 10.13
C SER A 132 3.19 -0.77 8.79
N VAL A 133 2.39 0.10 8.15
CA VAL A 133 2.83 0.81 6.93
C VAL A 133 4.12 1.62 7.21
N THR A 134 4.32 1.97 8.48
CA THR A 134 5.56 2.47 9.08
C THR A 134 5.97 1.56 10.24
N VAL A 135 7.07 0.80 10.12
CA VAL A 135 7.50 -0.30 11.00
C VAL A 135 7.45 -0.04 12.51
N CYS A 136 7.54 1.22 12.96
CA CYS A 136 7.66 1.54 14.38
C CYS A 136 6.55 2.46 14.90
N GLY A 137 5.49 2.70 14.12
CA GLY A 137 4.29 3.37 14.62
C GLY A 137 3.50 2.43 15.54
N SER A 138 2.72 2.98 16.48
CA SER A 138 1.65 2.21 17.11
C SER A 138 0.80 1.64 15.99
N ALA A 139 0.79 0.31 15.83
CA ALA A 139 -0.15 -0.33 14.93
C ALA A 139 -1.53 0.26 15.24
N GLY A 140 -2.28 0.70 14.22
CA GLY A 140 -3.69 1.00 14.41
C GLY A 140 -4.30 -0.12 15.25
N SER A 141 -5.15 0.18 16.22
CA SER A 141 -5.54 -0.84 17.20
C SER A 141 -6.19 -2.03 16.45
N PRO A 142 -5.57 -3.23 16.45
CA PRO A 142 -6.15 -4.39 15.79
C PRO A 142 -7.56 -4.70 16.31
N SER A 143 -7.88 -4.21 17.52
CA SER A 143 -9.19 -4.36 18.15
C SER A 143 -10.34 -3.87 17.28
N GLU A 144 -10.19 -2.81 16.49
CA GLU A 144 -11.28 -2.32 15.63
C GLU A 144 -11.52 -3.26 14.44
N VAL A 145 -10.45 -3.66 13.75
CA VAL A 145 -10.50 -4.63 12.63
C VAL A 145 -11.00 -6.00 13.11
N GLN A 146 -10.50 -6.47 14.25
CA GLN A 146 -10.94 -7.70 14.89
C GLN A 146 -12.41 -7.62 15.31
N ALA A 147 -12.85 -6.50 15.90
CA ALA A 147 -14.25 -6.33 16.32
C ALA A 147 -15.21 -6.40 15.13
N VAL A 148 -14.85 -5.75 14.02
CA VAL A 148 -15.62 -5.79 12.77
C VAL A 148 -15.68 -7.22 12.19
N ALA A 149 -14.57 -7.95 12.20
CA ALA A 149 -14.50 -9.29 11.60
C ALA A 149 -15.12 -10.41 12.45
N SER A 150 -15.01 -10.30 13.78
CA SER A 150 -15.26 -11.40 14.73
C SER A 150 -16.73 -11.75 14.92
N THR A 151 -17.65 -10.78 14.86
CA THR A 151 -19.04 -11.00 15.34
C THR A 151 -20.15 -10.69 14.32
N GLN A 152 -19.85 -10.21 13.10
CA GLN A 152 -20.85 -9.71 12.13
C GLN A 152 -21.93 -8.83 12.78
N SER A 153 -21.54 -8.07 13.81
CA SER A 153 -22.46 -7.29 14.64
C SER A 153 -22.95 -6.08 13.88
N TRP A 154 -24.17 -5.65 14.21
CA TRP A 154 -24.79 -4.47 13.60
C TRP A 154 -24.20 -3.20 14.21
N VAL A 155 -23.68 -2.32 13.36
CA VAL A 155 -23.08 -1.04 13.72
C VAL A 155 -24.04 0.09 13.33
N ASN A 156 -24.26 1.02 14.26
CA ASN A 156 -25.14 2.17 14.03
C ASN A 156 -24.49 3.19 13.07
N VAL A 157 -25.27 3.69 12.11
CA VAL A 157 -24.85 4.80 11.24
C VAL A 157 -25.25 6.14 11.85
N ASN A 158 -26.55 6.30 12.16
CA ASN A 158 -27.15 7.46 12.81
C ASN A 158 -28.28 7.00 13.73
N GLY A 159 -28.00 6.85 15.04
CA GLY A 159 -28.95 6.33 16.03
C GLY A 159 -29.22 4.81 15.93
N SER A 160 -30.14 4.29 16.74
CA SER A 160 -30.41 2.85 16.87
C SER A 160 -31.20 2.23 15.71
N ASN A 161 -31.81 3.05 14.85
CA ASN A 161 -32.76 2.59 13.83
C ASN A 161 -32.12 2.36 12.45
N THR A 162 -30.87 2.79 12.23
CA THR A 162 -30.15 2.64 10.96
C THR A 162 -28.80 1.97 11.21
N GLN A 163 -28.61 0.79 10.64
CA GLN A 163 -27.47 -0.06 10.99
C GLN A 163 -26.88 -0.74 9.76
N TYR A 164 -25.57 -0.96 9.75
CA TYR A 164 -24.89 -1.78 8.76
C TYR A 164 -24.10 -2.90 9.44
N ARG A 165 -23.73 -3.93 8.69
CA ARG A 165 -22.78 -4.96 9.14
C ARG A 165 -21.95 -5.50 8.00
N LEU A 166 -20.74 -5.95 8.35
CA LEU A 166 -19.90 -6.74 7.45
C LEU A 166 -20.47 -8.15 7.35
N VAL A 167 -20.77 -8.59 6.12
CA VAL A 167 -21.19 -9.97 5.84
C VAL A 167 -19.99 -10.81 5.47
N ASN A 168 -19.14 -10.31 4.57
CA ASN A 168 -18.01 -11.08 4.05
C ASN A 168 -16.97 -10.14 3.43
N TYR A 169 -15.70 -10.46 3.62
CA TYR A 169 -14.61 -9.87 2.86
C TYR A 169 -13.68 -11.00 2.40
N GLN A 170 -13.57 -11.21 1.10
CA GLN A 170 -12.72 -12.26 0.53
C GLN A 170 -11.69 -11.66 -0.40
N TYR A 171 -10.50 -12.24 -0.41
CA TYR A 171 -9.42 -11.86 -1.31
C TYR A 171 -8.97 -13.06 -2.15
N SER A 172 -8.78 -12.84 -3.45
CA SER A 172 -8.43 -13.85 -4.46
C SER A 172 -7.37 -13.27 -5.41
N PRO A 173 -6.44 -14.06 -5.97
CA PRO A 173 -6.37 -15.52 -5.96
C PRO A 173 -5.61 -16.14 -4.78
N THR A 174 -4.67 -15.40 -4.16
CA THR A 174 -3.79 -15.93 -3.12
C THR A 174 -3.75 -15.00 -1.94
N ILE A 175 -4.19 -15.46 -0.77
CA ILE A 175 -4.22 -14.67 0.47
C ILE A 175 -2.82 -14.12 0.78
N GLY A 176 -2.75 -12.82 1.07
CA GLY A 176 -1.52 -12.12 1.44
C GLY A 176 -0.63 -11.68 0.27
N VAL A 177 -1.02 -11.92 -0.99
CA VAL A 177 -0.20 -11.62 -2.17
C VAL A 177 -0.97 -10.78 -3.18
N ALA A 178 -0.45 -9.59 -3.52
CA ALA A 178 -0.96 -8.75 -4.62
C ALA A 178 -0.20 -9.03 -5.94
N PRO A 179 -0.82 -8.85 -7.14
CA PRO A 179 -2.17 -8.34 -7.39
C PRO A 179 -3.29 -9.36 -7.15
N GLY A 180 -4.50 -8.87 -6.92
CA GLY A 180 -5.70 -9.67 -6.76
C GLY A 180 -6.97 -8.83 -6.76
N THR A 181 -8.10 -9.45 -6.44
CA THR A 181 -9.40 -8.78 -6.31
C THR A 181 -10.02 -9.16 -4.98
N ALA A 182 -10.49 -8.14 -4.26
CA ALA A 182 -11.26 -8.29 -3.04
C ALA A 182 -12.76 -8.16 -3.30
N SER A 183 -13.56 -9.08 -2.76
CA SER A 183 -15.02 -9.00 -2.72
C SER A 183 -15.45 -8.57 -1.32
N LEU A 184 -16.09 -7.40 -1.23
CA LEU A 184 -16.62 -6.85 0.03
C LEU A 184 -18.16 -6.89 -0.03
N THR A 185 -18.78 -7.60 0.91
CA THR A 185 -20.24 -7.69 1.06
C THR A 185 -20.71 -7.03 2.34
N ILE A 186 -21.58 -6.02 2.21
CA ILE A 186 -22.18 -5.26 3.32
C ILE A 186 -23.70 -5.39 3.29
N GLU A 187 -24.31 -5.47 4.48
CA GLU A 187 -25.75 -5.31 4.66
C GLU A 187 -26.07 -4.00 5.37
N GLY A 188 -27.10 -3.30 4.90
CA GLY A 188 -27.70 -2.15 5.55
C GLY A 188 -29.15 -2.44 5.93
N ARG A 189 -29.59 -2.00 7.11
CA ARG A 189 -30.97 -2.15 7.58
C ARG A 189 -31.53 -0.86 8.16
N ILE A 190 -32.84 -0.71 8.05
CA ILE A 190 -33.61 0.35 8.69
C ILE A 190 -34.73 -0.19 9.56
N ASN A 191 -35.19 0.60 10.53
CA ASN A 191 -36.37 0.35 11.34
C ASN A 191 -36.34 -1.02 12.05
N ASN A 192 -35.19 -1.32 12.68
CA ASN A 192 -34.99 -2.56 13.43
C ASN A 192 -36.08 -2.73 14.50
N GLY A 193 -36.79 -3.87 14.49
CA GLY A 193 -37.90 -4.15 15.42
C GLY A 193 -39.25 -3.52 15.05
N SER A 194 -39.36 -2.87 13.89
CA SER A 194 -40.62 -2.33 13.37
C SER A 194 -41.14 -3.13 12.17
N PRO A 195 -42.46 -3.11 11.89
CA PRO A 195 -43.03 -3.77 10.71
C PRO A 195 -42.57 -3.20 9.36
N SER A 196 -41.87 -2.05 9.37
CA SER A 196 -41.23 -1.42 8.20
C SER A 196 -39.74 -1.77 8.04
N ASN A 197 -39.25 -2.81 8.73
CA ASN A 197 -37.88 -3.28 8.60
C ASN A 197 -37.55 -3.67 7.15
N SER A 198 -36.48 -3.10 6.61
CA SER A 198 -35.93 -3.50 5.32
C SER A 198 -34.43 -3.67 5.46
N THR A 199 -33.91 -4.71 4.81
CA THR A 199 -32.49 -5.02 4.76
C THR A 199 -32.08 -5.13 3.30
N SER A 200 -31.01 -4.44 2.94
CA SER A 200 -30.42 -4.48 1.60
C SER A 200 -28.98 -4.96 1.69
N ARG A 201 -28.55 -5.78 0.72
CA ARG A 201 -27.18 -6.31 0.64
C ARG A 201 -26.51 -5.80 -0.62
N LEU A 202 -25.29 -5.31 -0.46
CA LEU A 202 -24.41 -4.85 -1.52
C LEU A 202 -23.13 -5.66 -1.53
N GLU A 203 -22.67 -6.00 -2.73
CA GLU A 203 -21.33 -6.53 -2.96
C GLU A 203 -20.57 -5.60 -3.91
N VAL A 204 -19.31 -5.36 -3.56
CA VAL A 204 -18.38 -4.55 -4.36
C VAL A 204 -17.12 -5.34 -4.62
N GLN A 205 -16.56 -5.16 -5.82
CA GLN A 205 -15.28 -5.75 -6.19
C GLN A 205 -14.22 -4.65 -6.21
N ILE A 206 -13.13 -4.86 -5.47
CA ILE A 206 -12.06 -3.89 -5.27
C ILE A 206 -10.77 -4.52 -5.79
N PRO A 207 -10.22 -4.06 -6.92
CA PRO A 207 -8.92 -4.52 -7.38
C PRO A 207 -7.84 -4.04 -6.41
N VAL A 208 -6.97 -4.97 -6.01
CA VAL A 208 -5.82 -4.72 -5.13
C VAL A 208 -4.56 -4.95 -5.96
N GLU A 209 -3.75 -3.92 -6.08
CA GLU A 209 -2.46 -3.99 -6.77
C GLU A 209 -1.32 -4.01 -5.76
N PRO A 210 -0.13 -4.52 -6.13
CA PRO A 210 1.08 -4.22 -5.38
C PRO A 210 1.17 -2.72 -5.15
N GLY A 211 1.64 -2.34 -3.96
CA GLY A 211 1.94 -0.94 -3.68
C GLY A 211 2.84 -0.36 -4.76
N PRO A 212 2.77 0.95 -5.02
CA PRO A 212 3.76 1.53 -5.87
C PRO A 212 5.10 1.31 -5.14
N LEU A 213 6.15 0.94 -5.89
CA LEU A 213 7.49 1.34 -5.47
C LEU A 213 7.35 2.83 -5.21
N LEU A 214 7.74 3.31 -4.02
CA LEU A 214 7.60 4.70 -3.62
C LEU A 214 7.76 5.57 -4.87
N THR A 215 6.77 6.41 -5.18
CA THR A 215 6.87 7.36 -6.30
C THR A 215 8.06 8.32 -6.11
N GLU A 216 8.64 8.31 -4.92
CA GLU A 216 9.88 8.93 -4.48
C GLU A 216 11.07 8.05 -4.91
N GLY A 217 12.24 8.63 -5.15
CA GLY A 217 13.40 7.89 -5.64
C GLY A 217 13.72 6.60 -4.87
N ILE A 218 14.62 5.79 -5.43
CA ILE A 218 15.27 4.74 -4.65
C ILE A 218 15.89 5.38 -3.39
N PRO A 219 15.77 4.78 -2.20
CA PRO A 219 16.36 5.40 -1.01
C PRO A 219 17.86 5.57 -1.18
N GLY A 220 18.42 6.64 -0.63
CA GLY A 220 19.87 6.82 -0.56
C GLY A 220 20.48 5.80 0.39
N VAL A 221 19.80 5.55 1.51
CA VAL A 221 20.19 4.55 2.50
C VAL A 221 18.99 3.70 2.90
N TRP A 222 19.15 2.38 2.96
CA TRP A 222 18.14 1.48 3.51
C TRP A 222 18.81 0.49 4.47
N LEU A 223 18.44 0.54 5.74
CA LEU A 223 19.02 -0.27 6.82
C LEU A 223 18.03 -1.29 7.37
N VAL A 224 18.54 -2.45 7.75
CA VAL A 224 17.79 -3.47 8.49
C VAL A 224 17.84 -3.22 9.99
N ASN A 225 18.99 -2.79 10.50
CA ASN A 225 19.30 -2.63 11.90
C ASN A 225 19.96 -1.28 12.18
N GLY A 226 19.56 -0.65 13.28
CA GLY A 226 20.11 0.61 13.77
C GLY A 226 19.68 1.84 12.98
N SER A 227 20.41 2.93 13.25
CA SER A 227 20.23 4.25 12.62
C SER A 227 21.56 4.75 12.06
N THR A 228 21.52 5.84 11.31
CA THR A 228 22.73 6.48 10.75
C THR A 228 23.45 7.41 11.74
N GLY A 229 22.96 7.52 12.97
CA GLY A 229 23.43 8.50 13.96
C GLY A 229 23.09 9.95 13.58
N ASN A 230 23.66 10.91 14.33
CA ASN A 230 23.29 12.34 14.27
C ASN A 230 24.39 13.26 13.73
N ASN A 231 25.57 12.71 13.41
CA ASN A 231 26.72 13.53 13.05
C ASN A 231 26.80 13.76 11.53
N ASN A 232 26.60 12.72 10.73
CA ASN A 232 26.81 12.78 9.29
C ASN A 232 25.63 13.42 8.55
N LYS A 233 25.85 13.87 7.32
CA LYS A 233 24.79 14.36 6.43
C LYS A 233 24.51 13.38 5.30
N ILE A 234 23.23 13.14 5.01
CA ILE A 234 22.76 12.25 3.95
C ILE A 234 21.84 13.05 3.04
N GLN A 235 22.18 13.11 1.75
CA GLN A 235 21.36 13.67 0.69
C GLN A 235 20.59 12.56 -0.01
N GLY A 236 19.54 12.05 0.65
CA GLY A 236 18.71 10.97 0.14
C GLY A 236 17.74 10.44 1.19
N ASP A 237 16.61 9.89 0.73
CA ASP A 237 15.67 9.23 1.65
C ASP A 237 16.36 8.08 2.37
N THR A 238 16.08 7.96 3.67
CA THR A 238 16.66 6.92 4.53
C THR A 238 15.57 6.03 5.07
N LEU A 239 15.58 4.76 4.68
CA LEU A 239 14.60 3.80 5.13
C LEU A 239 15.16 2.93 6.26
N ILE A 240 14.43 2.86 7.36
CA ILE A 240 14.83 2.09 8.55
C ILE A 240 13.83 0.97 8.79
N ASN A 241 14.30 -0.28 8.81
CA ASN A 241 13.52 -1.47 9.12
C ASN A 241 13.83 -2.00 10.53
N ASP A 242 14.09 -1.10 11.49
CA ASP A 242 14.42 -1.42 12.88
C ASP A 242 13.49 -0.69 13.88
N CYS A 243 12.69 -1.45 14.61
CA CYS A 243 11.81 -0.97 15.68
C CYS A 243 12.51 -0.50 16.96
N THR A 244 13.78 -0.83 17.13
CA THR A 244 14.56 -0.39 18.28
C THR A 244 14.98 1.08 18.16
N VAL A 245 14.99 1.62 16.94
CA VAL A 245 15.15 3.07 16.71
C VAL A 245 13.88 3.77 17.15
N THR A 246 13.99 4.66 18.12
CA THR A 246 12.86 5.43 18.67
C THR A 246 12.43 6.57 17.75
N GLN A 247 11.17 7.02 17.85
CA GLN A 247 10.68 8.17 17.07
C GLN A 247 11.55 9.42 17.28
N ALA A 248 12.01 9.66 18.51
CA ALA A 248 12.91 10.78 18.81
C ALA A 248 14.24 10.69 18.06
N GLN A 249 14.78 9.48 17.85
CA GLN A 249 15.98 9.27 17.03
C GLN A 249 15.69 9.49 15.54
N LEU A 250 14.52 9.05 15.05
CA LEU A 250 14.10 9.32 13.67
C LEU A 250 13.92 10.82 13.40
N ASP A 251 13.28 11.54 14.33
CA ASP A 251 13.09 12.99 14.25
C ASP A 251 14.44 13.73 14.31
N ALA A 252 15.36 13.25 15.16
CA ALA A 252 16.73 13.77 15.22
C ALA A 252 17.49 13.53 13.91
N MET A 253 17.29 12.39 13.23
CA MET A 253 17.84 12.15 11.90
C MET A 253 17.25 13.09 10.85
N ASN A 254 15.92 13.26 10.83
CA ASN A 254 15.26 14.20 9.92
C ASN A 254 15.71 15.65 10.11
N THR A 255 16.11 16.02 11.33
CA THR A 255 16.58 17.38 11.64
C THR A 255 18.08 17.56 11.41
N ASN A 256 18.89 16.56 11.79
CA ASN A 256 20.34 16.71 11.88
C ASN A 256 21.12 15.92 10.82
N THR A 257 20.55 14.88 10.24
CA THR A 257 21.27 13.95 9.37
C THR A 257 20.80 14.04 7.93
N ILE A 258 19.48 14.02 7.69
CA ILE A 258 18.92 14.06 6.34
C ILE A 258 18.83 15.52 5.87
N ILE A 259 19.36 15.81 4.69
CA ILE A 259 19.39 17.17 4.13
C ILE A 259 19.11 17.18 2.63
N GLY A 260 18.66 18.31 2.10
CA GLY A 260 18.44 18.51 0.66
C GLY A 260 17.08 18.01 0.17
N ASN A 261 16.88 18.09 -1.14
CA ASN A 261 15.62 17.77 -1.80
C ASN A 261 15.87 16.84 -2.98
N ASP A 262 14.90 15.97 -3.29
CA ASP A 262 14.95 15.15 -4.50
C ASP A 262 14.93 16.08 -5.73
N PRO A 263 15.95 16.01 -6.62
CA PRO A 263 16.05 16.90 -7.77
C PRO A 263 14.90 16.74 -8.78
N ILE A 264 14.13 15.65 -8.73
CA ILE A 264 12.99 15.40 -9.63
C ILE A 264 11.67 15.88 -9.00
N THR A 265 11.40 15.48 -7.77
CA THR A 265 10.10 15.78 -7.12
C THR A 265 10.09 17.13 -6.42
N GLY A 266 11.27 17.68 -6.10
CA GLY A 266 11.44 18.89 -5.30
C GLY A 266 11.11 18.71 -3.82
N GLN A 267 10.68 17.52 -3.39
CA GLN A 267 10.34 17.22 -2.01
C GLN A 267 11.62 17.10 -1.16
N PRO A 268 11.60 17.53 0.11
CA PRO A 268 12.72 17.31 1.02
C PRO A 268 12.93 15.81 1.21
N TYR A 269 14.20 15.39 1.30
CA TYR A 269 14.51 14.03 1.70
C TYR A 269 14.14 13.80 3.16
N GLU A 270 13.75 12.57 3.48
CA GLU A 270 13.40 12.20 4.85
C GLU A 270 13.81 10.78 5.23
N ALA A 271 14.03 10.60 6.53
CA ALA A 271 14.12 9.32 7.17
C ALA A 271 12.74 8.82 7.60
N LYS A 272 12.40 7.61 7.16
CA LYS A 272 11.13 6.95 7.42
C LYS A 272 11.35 5.53 7.90
N TYR A 273 10.45 5.05 8.75
CA TYR A 273 10.32 3.62 8.97
C TYR A 273 9.73 2.94 7.74
N THR A 274 10.19 1.74 7.42
CA THR A 274 9.65 0.96 6.30
C THR A 274 9.41 -0.49 6.68
N ALA A 275 8.24 -1.03 6.32
CA ALA A 275 7.94 -2.46 6.39
C ALA A 275 8.34 -3.22 5.13
N MET A 276 8.86 -2.50 4.15
CA MET A 276 9.46 -3.14 3.00
C MET A 276 10.63 -4.00 3.49
N THR A 277 10.79 -5.16 2.89
CA THR A 277 11.96 -5.99 3.07
C THR A 277 12.81 -5.93 1.81
N PHE A 278 14.12 -6.09 1.97
CA PHE A 278 15.01 -6.16 0.82
C PHE A 278 14.53 -7.21 -0.19
N PRO A 279 14.72 -6.97 -1.50
CA PRO A 279 14.58 -8.03 -2.51
C PRO A 279 15.50 -9.22 -2.19
N ASP A 280 15.36 -10.32 -2.93
CA ASP A 280 16.39 -11.35 -2.87
C ASP A 280 17.67 -10.83 -3.55
N LEU A 281 18.84 -11.14 -2.97
CA LEU A 281 20.11 -10.94 -3.65
C LEU A 281 20.09 -11.68 -4.99
N PRO A 282 20.58 -11.08 -6.09
CA PRO A 282 20.77 -11.78 -7.34
C PRO A 282 21.53 -13.10 -7.15
N THR A 283 21.29 -14.10 -8.01
CA THR A 283 22.10 -15.32 -7.95
C THR A 283 23.49 -15.06 -8.51
N LYS A 284 24.54 -15.60 -7.88
CA LYS A 284 25.90 -15.53 -8.43
C LYS A 284 25.99 -16.30 -9.75
N PRO A 285 26.60 -15.72 -10.79
CA PRO A 285 26.97 -16.47 -11.98
C PRO A 285 27.85 -17.67 -11.65
N SER A 286 27.67 -18.77 -12.37
CA SER A 286 28.55 -19.94 -12.31
C SER A 286 28.68 -20.57 -13.69
N PRO A 287 29.87 -20.60 -14.32
CA PRO A 287 31.13 -19.98 -13.85
C PRO A 287 31.12 -18.45 -13.97
N PHE A 288 31.96 -17.77 -13.19
CA PHE A 288 32.26 -16.36 -13.41
C PHE A 288 33.14 -16.17 -14.66
N LEU A 289 32.85 -15.14 -15.46
CA LEU A 289 33.67 -14.78 -16.63
C LEU A 289 34.94 -14.04 -16.23
N ASN A 290 34.88 -13.25 -15.15
CA ASN A 290 35.99 -12.46 -14.64
C ASN A 290 36.14 -12.66 -13.12
N THR A 291 37.39 -12.57 -12.65
CA THR A 291 37.73 -12.66 -11.22
C THR A 291 38.61 -11.49 -10.86
N LEU A 292 38.21 -10.72 -9.86
CA LEU A 292 38.98 -9.62 -9.30
C LEU A 292 39.80 -10.14 -8.12
N ASN A 293 41.04 -10.59 -8.40
CA ASN A 293 41.92 -11.14 -7.38
C ASN A 293 42.94 -10.09 -6.93
N LEU A 294 42.61 -9.35 -5.89
CA LEU A 294 43.47 -8.32 -5.32
C LEU A 294 44.17 -8.88 -4.08
N PRO A 295 45.51 -9.05 -4.10
CA PRO A 295 46.28 -9.24 -2.88
C PRO A 295 45.97 -8.15 -1.85
N ASN A 296 46.11 -8.47 -0.56
CA ASN A 296 45.93 -7.47 0.50
C ASN A 296 46.88 -6.28 0.27
N ASN A 297 46.34 -5.06 0.32
CA ASN A 297 47.06 -3.80 0.08
C ASN A 297 47.62 -3.70 -1.35
N THR A 298 46.80 -4.03 -2.35
CA THR A 298 47.21 -3.88 -3.77
C THR A 298 47.50 -2.41 -4.09
N SER A 299 48.64 -2.16 -4.74
CA SER A 299 49.11 -0.82 -5.10
C SER A 299 48.80 -0.48 -6.56
N GLY A 300 48.51 0.79 -6.83
CA GLY A 300 48.36 1.32 -8.19
C GLY A 300 46.92 1.50 -8.66
N MET A 301 46.76 1.89 -9.92
CA MET A 301 45.46 2.14 -10.55
C MET A 301 45.00 0.89 -11.30
N ILE A 302 43.89 0.31 -10.87
CA ILE A 302 43.25 -0.83 -11.53
C ILE A 302 42.03 -0.32 -12.26
N THR A 303 41.90 -0.60 -13.55
CA THR A 303 40.73 -0.17 -14.35
C THR A 303 39.87 -1.38 -14.73
N LEU A 304 38.56 -1.29 -14.48
CA LEU A 304 37.55 -2.25 -14.90
C LEU A 304 36.57 -1.63 -15.91
N PRO A 305 36.12 -2.38 -16.93
CA PRO A 305 36.75 -3.60 -17.40
C PRO A 305 38.14 -3.34 -17.96
N CYS A 306 39.05 -4.28 -17.74
CA CYS A 306 40.35 -4.33 -18.36
C CYS A 306 40.21 -4.84 -19.80
N LEU A 307 40.30 -3.93 -20.77
CA LEU A 307 40.16 -4.26 -22.19
C LEU A 307 41.50 -4.60 -22.88
N THR A 308 42.62 -4.44 -22.16
CA THR A 308 43.98 -4.66 -22.67
C THR A 308 44.72 -5.70 -21.83
N THR A 309 45.37 -6.66 -22.46
CA THR A 309 46.14 -7.69 -21.75
C THR A 309 47.60 -7.25 -21.52
N PRO A 310 48.23 -7.63 -20.38
CA PRO A 310 47.67 -8.34 -19.24
C PRO A 310 46.88 -7.43 -18.27
N CYS A 311 45.87 -7.97 -17.61
CA CYS A 311 45.12 -7.28 -16.56
C CYS A 311 45.87 -7.36 -15.22
N ALA A 312 46.05 -6.21 -14.55
CA ALA A 312 46.93 -6.06 -13.38
C ALA A 312 46.51 -6.85 -12.11
N TYR A 313 45.27 -7.36 -12.07
CA TYR A 313 44.66 -8.05 -10.92
C TYR A 313 44.36 -9.53 -11.21
N SER A 314 44.81 -10.07 -12.35
CA SER A 314 44.64 -11.48 -12.68
C SER A 314 45.92 -12.25 -12.43
N THR A 315 45.83 -13.35 -11.66
CA THR A 315 46.94 -14.28 -11.44
C THR A 315 47.05 -15.37 -12.50
N THR A 316 46.10 -15.43 -13.45
CA THR A 316 46.09 -16.37 -14.59
C THR A 316 46.39 -15.64 -15.91
N PRO A 317 46.99 -16.30 -16.91
CA PRO A 317 47.46 -15.62 -18.12
C PRO A 317 46.31 -15.10 -18.99
N THR A 318 46.29 -13.76 -19.12
CA THR A 318 46.10 -12.99 -20.37
C THR A 318 44.83 -13.18 -21.19
N VAL A 319 43.67 -12.78 -20.66
CA VAL A 319 42.54 -12.40 -21.51
C VAL A 319 41.94 -11.10 -20.99
N ALA A 320 41.54 -10.21 -21.90
CA ALA A 320 40.76 -9.04 -21.56
C ALA A 320 39.45 -9.50 -20.90
N ASP A 321 38.90 -8.65 -20.04
CA ASP A 321 37.63 -8.95 -19.39
C ASP A 321 36.52 -9.14 -20.42
N ARG A 322 35.58 -10.02 -20.09
CA ARG A 322 34.46 -10.38 -20.94
C ARG A 322 33.16 -9.96 -20.28
N ALA A 323 32.35 -9.23 -21.04
CA ALA A 323 30.97 -8.99 -20.68
C ALA A 323 30.14 -10.25 -20.91
N ASN A 324 29.06 -10.41 -20.13
CA ASN A 324 28.04 -11.41 -20.36
C ASN A 324 27.16 -11.03 -21.58
N ALA A 325 26.15 -11.87 -21.89
CA ALA A 325 25.25 -11.65 -23.02
C ALA A 325 24.46 -10.32 -22.96
N ASN A 326 24.35 -9.71 -21.78
CA ASN A 326 23.66 -8.43 -21.55
C ASN A 326 24.62 -7.23 -21.57
N GLY A 327 25.90 -7.44 -21.88
CA GLY A 327 26.90 -6.38 -21.88
C GLY A 327 27.36 -5.95 -20.48
N VAL A 328 27.19 -6.81 -19.46
CA VAL A 328 27.64 -6.55 -18.08
C VAL A 328 28.91 -7.32 -17.79
N TYR A 329 29.92 -6.64 -17.26
CA TYR A 329 31.16 -7.25 -16.78
C TYR A 329 30.98 -7.68 -15.32
N GLU A 330 30.84 -8.98 -15.12
CA GLU A 330 30.59 -9.58 -13.81
C GLU A 330 31.90 -10.13 -13.22
N TYR A 331 32.20 -9.75 -11.98
CA TYR A 331 33.41 -10.15 -11.26
C TYR A 331 33.06 -10.86 -9.97
N SER A 332 33.75 -11.96 -9.67
CA SER A 332 33.86 -12.46 -8.30
C SER A 332 35.02 -11.78 -7.58
N ALA A 333 34.81 -11.35 -6.34
CA ALA A 333 35.85 -10.71 -5.52
C ALA A 333 35.79 -11.25 -4.08
N ASN A 334 36.93 -11.69 -3.55
CA ASN A 334 37.01 -12.14 -2.15
C ASN A 334 37.11 -10.95 -1.20
N ASN A 335 38.09 -10.08 -1.38
CA ASN A 335 38.22 -8.83 -0.64
C ASN A 335 38.70 -7.76 -1.61
N ILE A 336 38.38 -6.51 -1.31
CA ILE A 336 38.95 -5.38 -2.04
C ILE A 336 39.68 -4.51 -1.04
N LYS A 337 41.01 -4.58 -1.09
CA LYS A 337 41.92 -3.92 -0.16
C LYS A 337 43.06 -3.26 -0.90
N LEU A 338 42.96 -1.95 -1.09
CA LEU A 338 43.98 -1.16 -1.77
C LEU A 338 44.95 -0.53 -0.77
N GLN A 339 46.18 -0.30 -1.20
CA GLN A 339 47.14 0.45 -0.41
C GLN A 339 46.69 1.92 -0.30
N THR A 340 46.87 2.53 0.88
CA THR A 340 46.60 3.95 1.10
C THR A 340 47.37 4.86 0.12
N GLY A 341 46.76 6.00 -0.22
CA GLY A 341 47.39 7.01 -1.07
C GLY A 341 46.84 7.00 -2.50
N SER A 342 47.69 6.70 -3.49
CA SER A 342 47.36 6.85 -4.92
C SER A 342 46.73 5.62 -5.58
N SER A 343 46.42 4.56 -4.81
CA SER A 343 45.84 3.33 -5.36
C SER A 343 44.33 3.47 -5.50
N LYS A 344 43.80 3.14 -6.69
CA LYS A 344 42.39 3.32 -7.01
C LYS A 344 41.85 2.16 -7.83
N LEU A 345 40.59 1.80 -7.60
CA LEU A 345 39.81 0.98 -8.52
C LEU A 345 38.95 1.90 -9.39
N ILE A 346 39.24 1.97 -10.68
CA ILE A 346 38.57 2.86 -11.63
C ILE A 346 37.59 2.03 -12.45
N ILE A 347 36.32 2.42 -12.43
CA ILE A 347 35.31 1.87 -13.32
C ILE A 347 35.19 2.77 -14.53
N THR A 348 35.40 2.19 -15.71
CA THR A 348 35.33 2.91 -16.99
C THR A 348 33.92 3.47 -17.17
N PRO A 349 33.75 4.81 -17.26
CA PRO A 349 32.43 5.42 -17.36
C PRO A 349 31.62 4.88 -18.55
N GLY A 350 30.34 4.58 -18.30
CA GLY A 350 29.42 4.01 -19.29
C GLY A 350 29.49 2.49 -19.44
N GLN A 351 30.48 1.83 -18.85
CA GLN A 351 30.54 0.36 -18.78
C GLN A 351 29.71 -0.14 -17.61
N LYS A 352 29.00 -1.26 -17.81
CA LYS A 352 28.24 -1.92 -16.74
C LYS A 352 29.13 -2.92 -16.02
N VAL A 353 29.42 -2.68 -14.76
CA VAL A 353 30.27 -3.53 -13.91
C VAL A 353 29.49 -3.99 -12.68
N THR A 354 29.49 -5.29 -12.42
CA THR A 354 28.89 -5.87 -11.22
C THR A 354 29.93 -6.68 -10.48
N ILE A 355 30.17 -6.34 -9.21
CA ILE A 355 31.06 -7.07 -8.31
C ILE A 355 30.21 -7.90 -7.34
N TYR A 356 30.45 -9.19 -7.32
CA TYR A 356 29.92 -10.13 -6.34
C TYR A 356 30.99 -10.34 -5.26
N LEU A 357 30.81 -9.67 -4.13
CA LEU A 357 31.77 -9.56 -3.03
C LEU A 357 31.51 -10.63 -1.96
N ASP A 358 32.52 -11.42 -1.63
CA ASP A 358 32.45 -12.50 -0.62
C ASP A 358 33.08 -12.15 0.74
N GLY A 359 33.78 -11.02 0.82
CA GLY A 359 34.46 -10.54 2.03
C GLY A 359 34.22 -9.04 2.18
N GLU A 360 35.26 -8.27 2.50
CA GLU A 360 35.14 -6.86 2.85
C GLU A 360 35.76 -5.89 1.83
N ILE A 361 35.31 -4.64 1.88
CA ILE A 361 35.98 -3.49 1.26
C ILE A 361 36.60 -2.70 2.40
N ASP A 362 37.93 -2.57 2.40
CA ASP A 362 38.61 -1.81 3.44
C ASP A 362 38.44 -0.29 3.26
N GLY A 363 38.62 0.43 4.37
CA GLY A 363 38.51 1.88 4.40
C GLY A 363 39.47 2.61 3.47
N ASN A 364 40.61 1.99 3.13
CA ASN A 364 41.64 2.60 2.31
C ASN A 364 41.35 2.54 0.81
N THR A 365 40.32 1.79 0.41
CA THR A 365 39.97 1.66 -0.99
C THR A 365 39.19 2.86 -1.50
N GLU A 366 39.76 3.56 -2.48
CA GLU A 366 39.06 4.51 -3.34
C GLU A 366 38.56 3.80 -4.61
N MET A 367 37.26 3.93 -4.91
CA MET A 367 36.70 3.43 -6.17
C MET A 367 36.03 4.54 -6.96
N VAL A 368 36.58 4.84 -8.13
CA VAL A 368 36.16 5.97 -8.94
C VAL A 368 35.30 5.50 -10.10
N HIS A 369 34.06 5.99 -10.17
CA HIS A 369 33.15 5.76 -11.27
C HIS A 369 32.46 7.07 -11.66
N ASN A 370 33.21 8.00 -12.26
CA ASN A 370 32.71 9.34 -12.54
C ASN A 370 31.87 9.37 -13.83
N CYS A 371 30.56 9.50 -13.67
CA CYS A 371 29.62 9.62 -14.80
C CYS A 371 29.43 11.05 -15.33
N THR A 372 30.13 12.05 -14.79
CA THR A 372 29.96 13.46 -15.18
C THR A 372 30.26 13.67 -16.66
N GLY A 373 29.24 14.13 -17.42
CA GLY A 373 29.38 14.43 -18.85
C GLY A 373 29.44 13.21 -19.77
N VAL A 374 29.26 11.98 -19.24
CA VAL A 374 29.31 10.75 -20.04
C VAL A 374 27.88 10.27 -20.35
N THR A 375 27.52 10.29 -21.63
CA THR A 375 26.18 9.85 -22.08
C THR A 375 25.96 8.38 -21.78
N GLY A 376 24.83 8.06 -21.14
CA GLY A 376 24.48 6.68 -20.79
C GLY A 376 25.20 6.13 -19.56
N CYS A 377 26.08 6.90 -18.93
CA CYS A 377 26.67 6.58 -17.63
C CYS A 377 25.71 6.99 -16.51
N LYS A 378 25.42 6.05 -15.62
CA LYS A 378 24.62 6.22 -14.42
C LYS A 378 25.36 5.58 -13.25
N PRO A 379 25.22 6.08 -12.02
CA PRO A 379 25.77 5.45 -10.82
C PRO A 379 25.45 3.95 -10.72
N THR A 380 24.24 3.55 -11.16
CA THR A 380 23.77 2.16 -11.18
C THR A 380 24.45 1.27 -12.23
N ASN A 381 25.30 1.80 -13.12
CA ASN A 381 26.15 1.00 -13.98
C ASN A 381 27.25 0.30 -13.19
N PHE A 382 27.64 0.81 -12.03
CA PHE A 382 28.51 0.10 -11.10
C PHE A 382 27.69 -0.44 -9.93
N GLN A 383 27.71 -1.76 -9.76
CA GLN A 383 26.93 -2.47 -8.75
C GLN A 383 27.83 -3.35 -7.88
N ILE A 384 27.58 -3.35 -6.58
CA ILE A 384 28.27 -4.21 -5.62
C ILE A 384 27.22 -5.02 -4.85
N TYR A 385 27.30 -6.34 -4.97
CA TYR A 385 26.45 -7.28 -4.25
C TYR A 385 27.27 -8.00 -3.18
N GLY A 386 26.96 -7.77 -1.90
CA GLY A 386 27.63 -8.38 -0.76
C GLY A 386 27.01 -9.72 -0.37
N TYR A 387 27.82 -10.78 -0.38
CA TYR A 387 27.43 -12.15 -0.02
C TYR A 387 28.08 -12.69 1.23
N ALA A 388 29.08 -11.99 1.79
CA ALA A 388 29.66 -12.39 3.07
C ALA A 388 28.54 -12.50 4.11
N GLN A 389 28.58 -13.57 4.88
CA GLN A 389 27.58 -13.86 5.89
C GLN A 389 28.02 -13.30 7.24
N LYS A 390 27.10 -12.68 7.97
CA LYS A 390 27.32 -12.27 9.36
C LYS A 390 27.40 -13.53 10.21
N THR A 391 28.62 -13.95 10.54
CA THR A 391 28.81 -15.11 11.42
C THR A 391 28.53 -14.70 12.88
N THR A 392 28.16 -15.67 13.73
CA THR A 392 28.09 -15.45 15.19
C THR A 392 29.47 -15.26 15.83
N SER A 393 30.55 -15.34 15.05
CA SER A 393 31.91 -15.13 15.52
C SER A 393 32.15 -13.63 15.75
N PRO A 394 32.68 -13.23 16.92
CA PRO A 394 33.00 -11.83 17.21
C PRO A 394 34.11 -11.26 16.31
N ASN A 395 34.82 -12.12 15.56
CA ASN A 395 36.03 -11.74 14.83
C ASN A 395 35.79 -11.37 13.36
N PHE A 396 34.57 -11.50 12.84
CA PHE A 396 34.26 -11.10 11.46
C PHE A 396 32.83 -10.59 11.34
N THR A 397 32.71 -9.27 11.18
CA THR A 397 31.50 -8.63 10.67
C THR A 397 31.85 -8.10 9.29
N PRO A 398 31.16 -8.56 8.22
CA PRO A 398 31.46 -8.08 6.89
C PRO A 398 31.16 -6.58 6.80
N GLN A 399 32.09 -5.82 6.22
CA GLN A 399 32.04 -4.37 6.23
C GLN A 399 32.42 -3.77 4.88
N ILE A 400 31.83 -2.62 4.58
CA ILE A 400 32.23 -1.74 3.48
C ILE A 400 32.50 -0.37 4.11
N CYS A 401 33.76 0.03 4.14
CA CYS A 401 34.18 1.26 4.79
C CYS A 401 34.82 2.19 3.79
N LEU A 402 34.62 3.49 3.97
CA LEU A 402 35.45 4.53 3.35
C LEU A 402 36.14 5.29 4.47
N ILE A 403 37.46 5.46 4.39
CA ILE A 403 38.25 6.24 5.35
C ILE A 403 38.97 7.37 4.63
N GLY A 404 39.15 8.50 5.30
CA GLY A 404 39.87 9.65 4.75
C GLY A 404 38.97 10.43 3.80
N ASN A 405 39.43 10.65 2.57
CA ASN A 405 38.69 11.36 1.52
C ASN A 405 38.31 10.44 0.35
N ASN A 406 38.22 9.13 0.61
CA ASN A 406 37.89 8.14 -0.41
C ASN A 406 36.44 8.28 -0.86
N GLU A 407 36.23 8.10 -2.16
CA GLU A 407 34.90 8.12 -2.78
C GLU A 407 34.55 6.74 -3.33
N LEU A 408 33.24 6.43 -3.36
CA LEU A 408 32.66 5.28 -4.03
C LEU A 408 31.33 5.65 -4.69
N GLU A 409 31.29 5.64 -6.03
CA GLU A 409 30.06 5.89 -6.80
C GLU A 409 29.44 4.59 -7.31
N ALA A 410 28.49 4.01 -6.57
CA ALA A 410 27.90 2.71 -6.90
C ALA A 410 26.49 2.52 -6.33
N PHE A 411 25.77 1.54 -6.89
CA PHE A 411 24.68 0.88 -6.18
C PHE A 411 25.24 -0.27 -5.32
N ILE A 412 25.04 -0.20 -4.01
CA ILE A 412 25.56 -1.18 -3.06
C ILE A 412 24.38 -1.90 -2.41
N TYR A 413 24.32 -3.21 -2.59
CA TYR A 413 23.36 -4.07 -1.90
C TYR A 413 24.08 -5.19 -1.14
N ALA A 414 24.17 -5.02 0.18
CA ALA A 414 24.98 -5.83 1.07
C ALA A 414 24.20 -6.11 2.38
N LYS A 415 23.17 -6.97 2.30
CA LYS A 415 22.15 -7.14 3.35
C LYS A 415 22.68 -7.54 4.74
N GLU A 416 23.88 -8.10 4.83
CA GLU A 416 24.48 -8.58 6.10
C GLU A 416 25.69 -7.73 6.54
N TYR A 417 25.96 -6.64 5.83
CA TYR A 417 27.14 -5.82 6.02
C TYR A 417 26.86 -4.61 6.88
N THR A 418 27.88 -4.22 7.65
CA THR A 418 27.95 -2.90 8.25
C THR A 418 28.65 -1.95 7.28
N VAL A 419 28.05 -0.79 7.00
CA VAL A 419 28.63 0.24 6.12
C VAL A 419 28.94 1.50 6.90
N GLY A 420 30.00 2.22 6.55
CA GLY A 420 30.28 3.52 7.16
C GLY A 420 31.42 4.31 6.51
N VAL A 421 31.54 5.56 6.94
CA VAL A 421 32.49 6.54 6.40
C VAL A 421 33.26 7.22 7.53
N GLY A 422 34.53 6.89 7.71
CA GLY A 422 35.44 7.62 8.59
C GLY A 422 36.10 8.81 7.88
N GLY A 423 36.01 10.03 8.41
CA GLY A 423 36.62 11.21 7.76
C GLY A 423 35.67 11.87 6.75
N THR A 424 36.22 12.41 5.66
CA THR A 424 35.50 13.19 4.65
C THR A 424 35.13 12.39 3.39
N GLY A 425 35.11 11.06 3.47
CA GLY A 425 34.73 10.21 2.35
C GLY A 425 33.25 10.39 1.96
N VAL A 426 32.87 9.88 0.80
CA VAL A 426 31.49 9.98 0.32
C VAL A 426 31.11 8.77 -0.53
N PHE A 427 29.92 8.24 -0.25
CA PHE A 427 29.23 7.33 -1.15
C PHE A 427 28.31 8.13 -2.08
N ARG A 428 28.46 7.95 -3.40
CA ARG A 428 27.56 8.53 -4.40
C ARG A 428 26.70 7.39 -4.97
N GLY A 429 25.40 7.43 -4.76
CA GLY A 429 24.48 6.37 -5.17
C GLY A 429 23.58 5.91 -4.03
N THR A 430 23.36 4.61 -3.95
CA THR A 430 22.42 4.02 -2.98
C THR A 430 23.07 2.88 -2.24
N ILE A 431 22.79 2.80 -0.94
CA ILE A 431 23.34 1.80 -0.03
C ILE A 431 22.22 1.06 0.69
N TRP A 432 22.15 -0.25 0.48
CA TRP A 432 21.27 -1.14 1.21
C TRP A 432 22.11 -2.10 2.05
N ALA A 433 22.02 -1.99 3.37
CA ALA A 433 22.94 -2.66 4.29
C ALA A 433 22.23 -3.23 5.54
N ASP A 434 22.93 -4.07 6.30
CA ASP A 434 22.45 -4.51 7.61
C ASP A 434 22.39 -3.32 8.56
N ALA A 435 23.52 -2.64 8.74
CA ALA A 435 23.65 -1.56 9.69
C ALA A 435 24.57 -0.45 9.20
N TRP A 436 24.41 0.73 9.78
CA TRP A 436 25.32 1.85 9.59
C TRP A 436 26.25 1.98 10.80
N SER A 437 27.55 2.02 10.55
CA SER A 437 28.54 2.19 11.62
C SER A 437 28.63 3.64 12.06
N THR A 438 28.48 3.87 13.36
CA THR A 438 28.62 5.18 14.03
C THR A 438 29.85 5.26 14.92
N SER A 439 30.65 4.19 15.03
CA SER A 439 31.84 4.11 15.87
C SER A 439 32.91 3.17 15.31
N GLY A 440 34.13 3.20 15.89
CA GLY A 440 35.24 2.34 15.47
C GLY A 440 35.88 2.76 14.14
N GLY A 441 36.69 1.88 13.53
CA GLY A 441 37.46 2.17 12.32
C GLY A 441 36.62 2.41 11.06
N CYS A 442 35.37 1.95 11.05
CA CYS A 442 34.38 2.22 10.00
C CYS A 442 33.36 3.30 10.43
N GLY A 443 33.58 3.95 11.57
CA GLY A 443 32.58 4.78 12.23
C GLY A 443 32.34 6.09 11.51
N SER A 444 31.08 6.34 11.17
CA SER A 444 30.62 7.59 10.57
C SER A 444 30.36 8.63 11.65
N ASN A 445 31.40 9.39 11.97
CA ASN A 445 31.43 10.33 13.10
C ASN A 445 31.77 11.77 12.69
N THR A 446 31.67 12.09 11.41
CA THR A 446 31.99 13.41 10.84
C THR A 446 30.72 14.18 10.49
N SER A 447 30.85 15.47 10.14
CA SER A 447 29.71 16.36 9.83
C SER A 447 29.54 16.65 8.34
N ASN A 448 30.31 15.99 7.47
CA ASN A 448 30.18 16.13 6.02
C ASN A 448 29.04 15.28 5.45
N ILE A 449 28.76 15.51 4.17
CA ILE A 449 27.89 14.66 3.37
C ILE A 449 28.62 13.34 3.14
N VAL A 450 28.02 12.25 3.59
CA VAL A 450 28.57 10.89 3.49
C VAL A 450 27.83 10.03 2.48
N VAL A 451 26.60 10.42 2.12
CA VAL A 451 25.80 9.77 1.08
C VAL A 451 25.12 10.83 0.22
N GLU A 452 25.28 10.73 -1.09
CA GLU A 452 24.57 11.51 -2.09
C GLU A 452 23.78 10.58 -3.01
N GLN A 453 22.46 10.60 -2.92
CA GLN A 453 21.58 9.76 -3.72
C GLN A 453 21.56 10.23 -5.18
N SER A 454 21.82 9.30 -6.09
CA SER A 454 21.89 9.58 -7.52
C SER A 454 21.27 8.49 -8.40
N ALA A 455 20.75 7.41 -7.79
CA ALA A 455 20.13 6.27 -8.48
C ALA A 455 18.60 6.41 -8.60
N ARG A 456 17.96 5.52 -9.38
CA ARG A 456 16.49 5.41 -9.49
C ARG A 456 16.01 3.96 -9.55
N TRP A 457 14.78 3.70 -9.11
CA TRP A 457 14.16 2.36 -9.18
C TRP A 457 14.10 1.80 -10.61
N SER A 458 13.81 2.64 -11.60
CA SER A 458 13.78 2.24 -13.03
C SER A 458 15.13 1.76 -13.55
N ASP A 459 16.22 2.17 -12.88
CA ASP A 459 17.57 1.80 -13.26
C ASP A 459 18.02 0.48 -12.62
N LEU A 460 17.21 -0.08 -11.71
CA LEU A 460 17.46 -1.34 -11.05
C LEU A 460 16.47 -2.41 -11.52
N GLY A 461 16.99 -3.61 -11.78
CA GLY A 461 16.16 -4.81 -11.97
C GLY A 461 15.66 -5.43 -10.65
N LEU A 462 15.64 -4.65 -9.56
CA LEU A 462 15.31 -5.11 -8.21
C LEU A 462 14.06 -4.40 -7.70
N GLN A 463 13.14 -5.17 -7.09
CA GLN A 463 11.92 -4.63 -6.49
C GLN A 463 11.79 -5.04 -5.03
N PRO A 464 11.55 -4.10 -4.10
CA PRO A 464 11.32 -4.40 -2.69
C PRO A 464 10.14 -5.34 -2.50
N LYS A 465 10.21 -6.14 -1.44
CA LYS A 465 9.11 -7.01 -1.01
C LYS A 465 8.26 -6.29 0.04
N ASN A 466 7.03 -6.78 0.25
CA ASN A 466 6.10 -6.27 1.27
C ASN A 466 5.67 -4.79 1.11
N THR A 467 5.65 -4.25 -0.11
CA THR A 467 5.08 -2.91 -0.38
C THR A 467 3.60 -2.85 0.02
N PRO A 468 3.14 -1.81 0.76
CA PRO A 468 1.74 -1.66 1.13
C PRO A 468 0.82 -1.65 -0.11
N PRO A 469 -0.18 -2.53 -0.23
CA PRO A 469 -0.98 -2.66 -1.45
C PRO A 469 -1.82 -1.42 -1.75
N LEU A 470 -2.08 -1.19 -3.04
CA LEU A 470 -2.96 -0.14 -3.55
C LEU A 470 -4.38 -0.68 -3.78
N LEU A 471 -5.38 0.06 -3.33
CA LEU A 471 -6.77 -0.18 -3.75
C LEU A 471 -7.05 0.67 -4.99
N ARG A 472 -7.52 0.04 -6.08
CA ARG A 472 -8.04 0.76 -7.24
C ARG A 472 -9.51 1.11 -7.04
N ASN A 473 -10.03 1.88 -8.00
CA ASN A 473 -11.46 2.17 -8.09
C ASN A 473 -12.26 0.87 -8.12
N ILE A 474 -13.43 0.88 -7.46
CA ILE A 474 -14.36 -0.25 -7.42
C ILE A 474 -14.68 -0.67 -8.85
N SER A 475 -14.41 -1.94 -9.17
CA SER A 475 -14.58 -2.48 -10.52
C SER A 475 -16.01 -2.96 -10.80
N SER A 476 -16.77 -3.27 -9.75
CA SER A 476 -18.18 -3.63 -9.89
C SER A 476 -19.01 -3.33 -8.65
N TRP A 477 -20.30 -3.07 -8.86
CA TRP A 477 -21.30 -2.79 -7.84
C TRP A 477 -22.54 -3.64 -8.10
N GLN A 478 -22.89 -4.53 -7.16
CA GLN A 478 -24.00 -5.46 -7.34
C GLN A 478 -24.88 -5.55 -6.10
N ARG A 479 -26.20 -5.57 -6.32
CA ARG A 479 -27.18 -5.90 -5.28
C ARG A 479 -27.28 -7.41 -5.17
N LYS A 480 -27.16 -7.94 -3.96
CA LYS A 480 -27.41 -9.36 -3.69
C LYS A 480 -28.73 -9.57 -2.98
N GLN A 481 -29.45 -10.62 -3.37
CA GLN A 481 -30.57 -11.12 -2.58
C GLN A 481 -30.02 -11.90 -1.38
N ARG A 482 -30.78 -11.91 -0.28
CA ARG A 482 -30.34 -12.47 0.99
C ARG A 482 -30.14 -13.98 0.89
#